data_AF-A0A7C3J9U1-F1
#
_entry.id   AF-A0A7C3J9U1-F1
#
_cell.length_a   1.000
_cell.length_b   1.000
_cell.length_c   1.000
_cell.angle_alpha   90.00
_cell.angle_beta   90.00
_cell.angle_gamma   90.00
#
_symmetry.space_group_name_H-M   'P 1'
#
loop_
_entity.id
_entity.type
_entity.pdbx_description
1 polymer ?
#
loop_
_entity_poly.entity_id
_entity_poly.type
_entity_poly.pdbx_seq_one_letter_code
_entity_poly.pdbx_strand_id
1 'polypeptide(L)'
;MKHPDPIATGGLIVAGLVTPLHLTAEDRAFIEGELTWLFSAADHFLQIRRATFRPDQPIAAPIPGDAERVSTEADNRILLDRVKVQVKDWSASAGFKSMEEKLEVQLSMWEDEILTLLDGLANYLNYLNIQLDEETTLGEAGKFDPSLQNKIRQARLKAAQTVQELALLMRELYGIYVTSPEQLVELFSS
;
A
#
# COMPACT_ATOMS: atom_id res chain seq x y z
N MET A 1 -6.92 9.39 -17.14
CA MET A 1 -7.70 8.55 -16.20
C MET A 1 -7.48 9.13 -14.81
N LYS A 2 -8.49 9.18 -13.93
CA LYS A 2 -8.31 9.74 -12.58
C LYS A 2 -7.90 8.58 -11.66
N HIS A 3 -6.71 8.64 -11.07
CA HIS A 3 -6.23 7.63 -10.14
C HIS A 3 -7.07 7.63 -8.84
N PRO A 4 -7.22 6.46 -8.18
CA PRO A 4 -7.84 6.35 -6.87
C PRO A 4 -7.14 7.21 -5.83
N ASP A 5 -7.92 7.76 -4.90
CA ASP A 5 -7.39 8.45 -3.73
C ASP A 5 -6.83 7.41 -2.74
N PRO A 6 -5.57 7.51 -2.28
CA PRO A 6 -4.96 6.48 -1.44
C PRO A 6 -5.70 6.27 -0.12
N ILE A 7 -6.19 7.35 0.52
CA ILE A 7 -6.93 7.25 1.79
C ILE A 7 -8.26 6.52 1.58
N ALA A 8 -9.00 6.88 0.53
CA ALA A 8 -10.23 6.19 0.18
C ALA A 8 -9.98 4.70 -0.14
N THR A 9 -8.92 4.39 -0.90
CA THR A 9 -8.51 3.01 -1.19
C THR A 9 -8.19 2.24 0.09
N GLY A 10 -7.49 2.86 1.05
CA GLY A 10 -7.21 2.24 2.35
C GLY A 10 -8.47 1.89 3.13
N GLY A 11 -9.47 2.77 3.15
CA GLY A 11 -10.77 2.49 3.76
C GLY A 11 -11.48 1.30 3.11
N LEU A 12 -11.40 1.17 1.78
CA LEU A 12 -11.97 0.03 1.05
C LEU A 12 -11.23 -1.28 1.32
N ILE A 13 -9.90 -1.23 1.52
CA ILE A 13 -9.12 -2.40 1.92
C ILE A 13 -9.55 -2.88 3.31
N VAL A 14 -9.70 -1.98 4.28
CA VAL A 14 -10.20 -2.34 5.62
C VAL A 14 -11.59 -2.97 5.54
N ALA A 15 -12.48 -2.40 4.74
CA ALA A 15 -13.83 -2.93 4.56
C ALA A 15 -13.85 -4.31 3.86
N GLY A 16 -13.06 -4.48 2.79
CA GLY A 16 -13.11 -5.68 1.95
C GLY A 16 -12.24 -6.85 2.42
N LEU A 17 -11.13 -6.55 3.11
CA LEU A 17 -10.14 -7.55 3.53
C LEU A 17 -10.13 -7.76 5.04
N VAL A 18 -10.19 -6.70 5.85
CA VAL A 18 -10.00 -6.82 7.32
C VAL A 18 -11.31 -7.10 8.04
N THR A 19 -12.37 -6.35 7.75
CA THR A 19 -13.67 -6.47 8.41
C THR A 19 -14.26 -7.89 8.37
N PRO A 20 -14.14 -8.65 7.26
CA PRO A 20 -14.65 -10.02 7.19
C PRO A 20 -13.84 -11.03 8.02
N LEU A 21 -12.61 -10.69 8.42
CA LEU A 21 -11.82 -11.53 9.30
C LEU A 21 -12.40 -11.38 10.72
N HIS A 22 -12.82 -12.49 11.32
CA HIS A 22 -13.36 -12.53 12.69
C HIS A 22 -12.25 -12.37 13.75
N LEU A 23 -11.44 -11.32 13.60
CA LEU A 23 -10.33 -10.96 14.47
C LEU A 23 -10.82 -10.42 15.81
N THR A 24 -9.95 -10.48 16.81
CA THR A 24 -10.18 -9.75 18.06
C THR A 24 -10.17 -8.23 17.80
N ALA A 25 -10.74 -7.46 18.73
CA ALA A 25 -10.72 -6.00 18.60
C ALA A 25 -9.28 -5.43 18.60
N GLU A 26 -8.37 -6.08 19.32
CA GLU A 26 -6.96 -5.70 19.39
C GLU A 26 -6.24 -5.97 18.06
N ASP A 27 -6.35 -7.18 17.53
CA ASP A 27 -5.73 -7.54 16.23
C ASP A 27 -6.28 -6.67 15.09
N ARG A 28 -7.59 -6.38 15.11
CA ARG A 28 -8.20 -5.49 14.13
C ARG A 28 -7.65 -4.07 14.24
N ALA A 29 -7.60 -3.50 15.45
CA ALA A 29 -7.10 -2.15 15.66
C ALA A 29 -5.62 -2.03 15.26
N PHE A 30 -4.84 -3.08 15.50
CA PHE A 30 -3.46 -3.19 15.04
C PHE A 30 -3.36 -3.10 13.51
N ILE A 31 -4.07 -3.99 12.78
CA ILE A 31 -4.05 -4.01 11.32
C ILE A 31 -4.57 -2.70 10.73
N GLU A 32 -5.68 -2.17 11.25
CA GLU A 32 -6.26 -0.91 10.79
C GLU A 32 -5.31 0.27 11.00
N GLY A 33 -4.57 0.31 12.12
CA GLY A 33 -3.56 1.32 12.40
C GLY A 33 -2.42 1.28 11.39
N GLU A 34 -1.89 0.10 11.10
CA GLU A 34 -0.83 -0.08 10.10
C GLU A 34 -1.28 0.28 8.68
N LEU A 35 -2.48 -0.17 8.27
CA LEU A 35 -3.03 0.20 6.96
C LEU A 35 -3.32 1.69 6.86
N THR A 36 -3.85 2.31 7.91
CA THR A 36 -4.08 3.76 7.95
C THR A 36 -2.78 4.52 7.74
N TRP A 37 -1.70 4.13 8.42
CA TRP A 37 -0.39 4.73 8.22
C TRP A 37 0.12 4.51 6.79
N LEU A 38 0.02 3.28 6.27
CA LEU A 38 0.50 2.90 4.94
C LEU A 38 -0.13 3.75 3.83
N PHE A 39 -1.47 3.87 3.84
CA PHE A 39 -2.18 4.66 2.83
C PHE A 39 -1.98 6.18 3.04
N SER A 40 -1.76 6.62 4.29
CA SER A 40 -1.35 8.00 4.56
C SER A 40 0.05 8.31 4.02
N ALA A 41 0.99 7.36 4.09
CA ALA A 41 2.33 7.52 3.55
C ALA A 41 2.33 7.62 2.02
N ALA A 42 1.50 6.80 1.36
CA ALA A 42 1.28 6.85 -0.07
C ALA A 42 0.65 8.18 -0.52
N ASP A 43 -0.44 8.64 0.13
CA ASP A 43 -1.01 9.96 -0.15
C ASP A 43 0.01 11.07 0.07
N HIS A 44 0.67 11.08 1.22
CA HIS A 44 1.67 12.09 1.56
C HIS A 44 2.76 12.20 0.48
N PHE A 45 3.27 11.07 -0.02
CA PHE A 45 4.25 11.05 -1.11
C PHE A 45 3.68 11.70 -2.38
N LEU A 46 2.48 11.31 -2.80
CA LEU A 46 1.83 11.87 -3.98
C LEU A 46 1.50 13.36 -3.83
N GLN A 47 1.16 13.82 -2.61
CA GLN A 47 0.95 15.25 -2.33
C GLN A 47 2.25 16.06 -2.43
N ILE A 48 3.39 15.49 -2.03
CA ILE A 48 4.71 16.09 -2.25
C ILE A 48 5.01 16.19 -3.75
N ARG A 49 4.76 15.11 -4.52
CA ARG A 49 4.94 15.10 -5.98
C ARG A 49 4.07 16.14 -6.70
N ARG A 50 2.88 16.40 -6.18
CA ARG A 50 1.97 17.46 -6.66
C ARG A 50 2.32 18.87 -6.16
N ALA A 51 3.40 19.02 -5.39
CA ALA A 51 3.80 20.26 -4.72
C ALA A 51 2.75 20.85 -3.76
N THR A 52 1.84 20.02 -3.26
CA THR A 52 0.86 20.38 -2.20
C THR A 52 1.52 20.36 -0.83
N PHE A 53 2.39 19.39 -0.59
CA PHE A 53 3.18 19.24 0.64
C PHE A 53 4.66 19.50 0.40
N ARG A 54 5.37 19.88 1.47
CA ARG A 54 6.83 20.02 1.42
C ARG A 54 7.50 18.67 1.71
N PRO A 55 8.67 18.38 1.12
CA PRO A 55 9.38 17.14 1.39
C PRO A 55 9.81 16.92 2.85
N ASP A 56 9.96 18.00 3.63
CA ASP A 56 10.32 17.97 5.05
C ASP A 56 9.12 17.82 5.99
N GLN A 57 7.91 17.84 5.45
CA GLN A 57 6.69 17.65 6.20
C GLN A 57 6.58 16.17 6.62
N PRO A 58 6.26 15.86 7.87
CA PRO A 58 5.98 14.49 8.28
C PRO A 58 4.56 14.07 7.88
N ILE A 59 4.35 12.77 7.70
CA ILE A 59 3.02 12.18 7.60
C ILE A 59 2.26 12.51 8.91
N ALA A 60 0.99 12.89 8.80
CA ALA A 60 0.16 13.25 9.96
C ALA A 60 -0.24 12.03 10.80
N ALA A 61 -0.44 10.88 10.15
CA ALA A 61 -0.72 9.61 10.81
C ALA A 61 0.50 9.16 11.64
N PRO A 62 0.33 8.76 12.91
CA PRO A 62 1.44 8.30 13.74
C PRO A 62 2.04 7.00 13.18
N ILE A 63 3.35 6.83 13.35
CA ILE A 63 4.03 5.57 13.02
C ILE A 63 3.47 4.48 13.95
N PRO A 64 3.01 3.33 13.44
CA PRO A 64 2.55 2.22 14.26
C PRO A 64 3.64 1.75 15.24
N GLY A 65 3.23 1.36 16.44
CA GLY A 65 4.16 1.01 17.54
C GLY A 65 5.10 -0.14 17.20
N ASP A 66 4.61 -1.13 16.45
CA ASP A 66 5.36 -2.34 16.09
C ASP A 66 5.94 -2.30 14.67
N ALA A 67 5.86 -1.15 13.99
CA ALA A 67 6.45 -1.00 12.67
C ALA A 67 7.99 -1.14 12.73
N GLU A 68 8.56 -1.90 11.80
CA GLU A 68 10.01 -2.04 11.67
C GLU A 68 10.59 -0.74 11.11
N ARG A 69 11.60 -0.20 11.81
CA ARG A 69 12.37 0.96 11.35
C ARG A 69 13.69 0.49 10.76
N VAL A 70 13.88 0.74 9.48
CA VAL A 70 15.09 0.35 8.74
C VAL A 70 16.27 1.27 9.09
N SER A 71 16.00 2.46 9.63
CA SER A 71 17.03 3.37 10.15
C SER A 71 16.55 4.14 11.38
N THR A 72 17.49 4.64 12.17
CA THR A 72 17.19 5.57 13.28
C THR A 72 16.69 6.94 12.80
N GLU A 73 16.84 7.23 11.50
CA GLU A 73 16.40 8.45 10.84
C GLU A 73 14.94 8.38 10.37
N ALA A 74 14.31 7.20 10.40
CA ALA A 74 12.92 7.02 10.02
C ALA A 74 11.98 7.75 11.00
N ASP A 75 11.58 8.97 10.64
CA ASP A 75 10.86 9.93 11.49
C ASP A 75 9.53 10.40 10.86
N ASN A 76 8.94 9.56 10.00
CA ASN A 76 7.69 9.84 9.28
C ASN A 76 7.83 10.85 8.12
N ARG A 77 9.07 11.15 7.69
CA ARG A 77 9.38 11.96 6.50
C ARG A 77 10.00 11.10 5.41
N ILE A 78 9.99 11.60 4.17
CA ILE A 78 10.70 10.95 3.06
C ILE A 78 12.21 11.00 3.35
N LEU A 79 12.88 9.85 3.27
CA LEU A 79 14.33 9.73 3.45
C LEU A 79 15.09 10.09 2.17
N LEU A 80 14.96 11.33 1.70
CA LEU A 80 15.57 11.78 0.44
C LEU A 80 17.08 11.54 0.37
N ASP A 81 17.80 11.64 1.49
CA ASP A 81 19.24 11.39 1.52
C ASP A 81 19.58 9.91 1.30
N ARG A 82 18.74 8.99 1.78
CA ARG A 82 18.85 7.56 1.47
C ARG A 82 18.63 7.30 -0.02
N VAL A 83 17.61 7.93 -0.61
CA VAL A 83 17.34 7.84 -2.05
C VAL A 83 18.53 8.35 -2.86
N LYS A 84 19.12 9.50 -2.46
CA LYS A 84 20.33 10.04 -3.10
C LYS A 84 21.50 9.07 -3.05
N VAL A 85 21.70 8.36 -1.94
CA VAL A 85 22.73 7.32 -1.84
C VAL A 85 22.44 6.17 -2.81
N GLN A 86 21.20 5.69 -2.88
CA GLN A 86 20.79 4.61 -3.80
C GLN A 86 21.04 4.99 -5.28
N VAL A 87 20.64 6.19 -5.70
CA VAL A 87 20.82 6.63 -7.09
C VAL A 87 22.25 7.10 -7.40
N LYS A 88 23.09 7.35 -6.39
CA LYS A 88 24.51 7.66 -6.59
C LYS A 88 25.22 6.50 -7.27
N ASP A 89 24.89 5.27 -6.89
CA ASP A 89 25.50 4.06 -7.42
C ASP A 89 25.04 3.72 -8.86
N TRP A 90 24.03 4.42 -9.39
CA TRP A 90 23.59 4.27 -10.79
C TRP A 90 24.57 4.81 -11.85
N SER A 91 25.65 5.54 -11.49
CA SER A 91 26.54 6.13 -12.51
C SER A 91 27.81 5.33 -12.81
N ALA A 92 27.72 4.58 -13.91
CA ALA A 92 28.66 4.72 -15.03
C ALA A 92 28.00 4.67 -16.43
N SER A 93 26.71 4.29 -16.57
CA SER A 93 26.17 3.83 -17.87
C SER A 93 25.00 4.63 -18.49
N ALA A 94 24.36 5.58 -17.79
CA ALA A 94 23.03 6.07 -18.20
C ALA A 94 22.93 7.53 -18.70
N GLY A 95 24.04 8.27 -18.85
CA GLY A 95 24.01 9.59 -19.51
C GLY A 95 23.34 10.74 -18.75
N PHE A 96 23.02 10.57 -17.46
CA PHE A 96 22.49 11.63 -16.59
C PHE A 96 23.48 12.79 -16.39
N LYS A 97 22.97 14.03 -16.35
CA LYS A 97 23.76 15.25 -16.22
C LYS A 97 24.00 15.66 -14.77
N SER A 98 23.15 15.25 -13.84
CA SER A 98 23.30 15.57 -12.42
C SER A 98 22.67 14.53 -11.48
N MET A 99 22.90 14.68 -10.18
CA MET A 99 22.29 13.82 -9.16
C MET A 99 20.80 14.10 -9.02
N GLU A 100 20.42 15.37 -9.15
CA GLU A 100 19.04 15.84 -9.09
C GLU A 100 18.19 15.21 -10.19
N GLU A 101 18.75 15.09 -11.41
CA GLU A 101 18.07 14.43 -12.53
C GLU A 101 17.82 12.94 -12.23
N LYS A 102 18.79 12.24 -11.64
CA LYS A 102 18.60 10.83 -11.25
C LYS A 102 17.56 10.68 -10.15
N LEU A 103 17.61 11.55 -9.14
CA LEU A 103 16.66 11.54 -8.04
C LEU A 103 15.25 11.76 -8.56
N GLU A 104 15.06 12.74 -9.45
CA GLU A 104 13.75 13.02 -10.04
C GLU A 104 13.22 11.84 -10.84
N VAL A 105 14.07 11.15 -11.62
CA VAL A 105 13.68 9.93 -12.33
C VAL A 105 13.25 8.83 -11.37
N GLN A 106 14.01 8.57 -10.31
CA GLN A 106 13.64 7.56 -9.31
C GLN A 106 12.32 7.90 -8.61
N LEU A 107 12.12 9.17 -8.24
CA LEU A 107 10.88 9.63 -7.62
C LEU A 107 9.69 9.51 -8.58
N SER A 108 9.87 9.80 -9.87
CA SER A 108 8.83 9.61 -10.89
C SER A 108 8.50 8.14 -11.10
N MET A 109 9.50 7.26 -11.09
CA MET A 109 9.27 5.81 -11.18
C MET A 109 8.45 5.29 -10.00
N TRP A 110 8.77 5.71 -8.78
CA TRP A 110 7.98 5.33 -7.61
C TRP A 110 6.58 5.94 -7.61
N GLU A 111 6.42 7.17 -8.11
CA GLU A 111 5.10 7.76 -8.31
C GLU A 111 4.25 6.90 -9.26
N ASP A 112 4.79 6.55 -10.43
CA ASP A 112 4.10 5.69 -11.40
C ASP A 112 3.79 4.30 -10.81
N GLU A 113 4.70 3.73 -10.04
CA GLU A 113 4.54 2.43 -9.39
C GLU A 113 3.42 2.47 -8.33
N ILE A 114 3.42 3.48 -7.45
CA ILE A 114 2.37 3.68 -6.45
C ILE A 114 1.00 3.85 -7.14
N LEU A 115 0.92 4.67 -8.19
CA LEU A 115 -0.33 4.87 -8.92
C LEU A 115 -0.82 3.58 -9.59
N THR A 116 0.10 2.79 -10.15
CA THR A 116 -0.21 1.48 -10.73
C THR A 116 -0.73 0.51 -9.69
N LEU A 117 -0.11 0.45 -8.51
CA LEU A 117 -0.58 -0.38 -7.40
C LEU A 117 -1.98 0.05 -6.93
N LEU A 118 -2.22 1.36 -6.79
CA LEU A 118 -3.54 1.89 -6.40
C LEU A 118 -4.63 1.57 -7.43
N ASP A 119 -4.33 1.71 -8.72
CA ASP A 119 -5.23 1.31 -9.80
C ASP A 119 -5.52 -0.20 -9.75
N GLY A 120 -4.48 -1.01 -9.51
CA GLY A 120 -4.59 -2.46 -9.29
C GLY A 120 -5.51 -2.81 -8.13
N LEU A 121 -5.32 -2.17 -6.96
CA LEU A 121 -6.16 -2.35 -5.78
C LEU A 121 -7.62 -2.00 -6.08
N ALA A 122 -7.88 -0.87 -6.74
CA ALA A 122 -9.24 -0.46 -7.10
C ALA A 122 -9.91 -1.51 -8.01
N ASN A 123 -9.17 -2.06 -8.97
CA ASN A 123 -9.68 -3.13 -9.84
C ASN A 123 -10.00 -4.42 -9.06
N TYR A 124 -9.11 -4.87 -8.17
CA TYR A 124 -9.34 -6.07 -7.37
C TYR A 124 -10.50 -5.89 -6.39
N LEU A 125 -10.63 -4.71 -5.77
CA LEU A 125 -11.74 -4.37 -4.87
C LEU A 125 -13.07 -4.31 -5.62
N ASN A 126 -13.10 -3.72 -6.81
CA ASN A 126 -14.30 -3.71 -7.65
C ASN A 126 -14.71 -5.13 -8.06
N TYR A 127 -13.74 -5.96 -8.46
CA TYR A 127 -14.00 -7.37 -8.77
C TYR A 127 -14.52 -8.13 -7.54
N LEU A 128 -13.90 -7.94 -6.37
CA LEU A 128 -14.33 -8.53 -5.11
C LEU A 128 -15.78 -8.14 -4.76
N ASN A 129 -16.14 -6.86 -4.89
CA ASN A 129 -17.51 -6.38 -4.63
C ASN A 129 -18.53 -7.08 -5.53
N ILE A 130 -18.24 -7.24 -6.83
CA ILE A 130 -19.12 -7.97 -7.75
C ILE A 130 -19.34 -9.41 -7.29
N GLN A 131 -18.29 -10.10 -6.84
CA GLN A 131 -18.41 -11.48 -6.36
C GLN A 131 -19.17 -11.57 -5.02
N LEU A 132 -18.98 -10.61 -4.11
CA LEU A 132 -19.72 -10.55 -2.84
C LEU A 132 -21.21 -10.21 -3.05
N ASP A 133 -21.53 -9.37 -4.04
CA ASP A 133 -22.91 -9.08 -4.43
C ASP A 133 -23.59 -10.32 -5.03
N GLU A 134 -22.85 -11.08 -5.83
CA GLU A 134 -23.31 -12.37 -6.37
C GLU A 134 -23.56 -13.39 -5.24
N GLU A 135 -22.64 -13.51 -4.27
CA GLU A 135 -22.81 -14.36 -3.08
C GLU A 135 -24.06 -13.96 -2.30
N THR A 136 -24.24 -12.65 -2.06
CA THR A 136 -25.40 -12.10 -1.36
C THR A 136 -26.71 -12.41 -2.09
N THR A 137 -26.70 -12.29 -3.42
CA THR A 137 -27.88 -12.58 -4.26
C THR A 137 -28.26 -14.07 -4.21
N LEU A 138 -27.27 -14.96 -4.14
CA LEU A 138 -27.46 -16.41 -4.07
C LEU A 138 -27.73 -16.93 -2.64
N GLY A 139 -27.45 -16.11 -1.61
CA GLY A 139 -27.65 -16.48 -0.21
C GLY A 139 -26.80 -17.69 0.20
N GLU A 140 -27.42 -18.66 0.87
CA GLU A 140 -26.73 -19.89 1.30
C GLU A 140 -26.13 -20.66 0.12
N ALA A 141 -26.77 -20.66 -1.06
CA ALA A 141 -26.22 -21.33 -2.24
C ALA A 141 -24.88 -20.72 -2.69
N GLY A 142 -24.72 -19.40 -2.58
CA GLY A 142 -23.48 -18.70 -2.92
C GLY A 142 -22.34 -18.98 -1.94
N LYS A 143 -22.66 -19.09 -0.65
CA LYS A 143 -21.68 -19.43 0.40
C LYS A 143 -21.07 -20.82 0.19
N PHE A 144 -21.85 -21.76 -0.34
CA PHE A 144 -21.40 -23.12 -0.61
C PHE A 144 -20.97 -23.36 -2.05
N ASP A 145 -20.98 -22.35 -2.92
CA ASP A 145 -20.45 -22.46 -4.28
C ASP A 145 -18.91 -22.38 -4.26
N PRO A 146 -18.19 -23.49 -4.51
CA PRO A 146 -16.74 -23.51 -4.41
C PRO A 146 -16.06 -22.61 -5.47
N SER A 147 -16.69 -22.42 -6.62
CA SER A 147 -16.18 -21.57 -7.70
C SER A 147 -16.22 -20.10 -7.28
N LEU A 148 -17.35 -19.66 -6.74
CA LEU A 148 -17.52 -18.29 -6.25
C LEU A 148 -16.60 -17.99 -5.07
N GLN A 149 -16.55 -18.88 -4.07
CA GLN A 149 -15.66 -18.72 -2.92
C GLN A 149 -14.19 -18.66 -3.32
N ASN A 150 -13.77 -19.47 -4.31
CA ASN A 150 -12.40 -19.40 -4.80
C ASN A 150 -12.11 -18.07 -5.51
N LYS A 151 -13.04 -17.51 -6.29
CA LYS A 151 -12.86 -16.18 -6.90
C LYS A 151 -12.74 -15.07 -5.84
N ILE A 152 -13.59 -15.10 -4.81
CA ILE A 152 -13.54 -14.16 -3.67
C ILE A 152 -12.18 -14.24 -2.98
N ARG A 153 -11.73 -15.45 -2.66
CA ARG A 153 -10.43 -15.69 -2.02
C ARG A 153 -9.27 -15.20 -2.88
N GLN A 154 -9.28 -15.50 -4.18
CA GLN A 154 -8.24 -15.05 -5.12
C GLN A 154 -8.20 -13.52 -5.24
N ALA A 155 -9.36 -12.86 -5.27
CA ALA A 155 -9.43 -11.40 -5.29
C ALA A 155 -8.83 -10.77 -4.01
N ARG A 156 -9.18 -11.32 -2.84
CA ARG A 156 -8.60 -10.88 -1.54
C ARG A 156 -7.09 -11.10 -1.49
N LEU A 157 -6.62 -12.27 -1.92
CA LEU A 157 -5.19 -12.58 -1.96
C LEU A 157 -4.43 -11.61 -2.88
N LYS A 158 -4.96 -11.33 -4.08
CA LYS A 158 -4.34 -10.38 -5.01
C LYS A 158 -4.31 -8.96 -4.46
N ALA A 159 -5.40 -8.51 -3.84
CA ALA A 159 -5.41 -7.23 -3.16
C ALA A 159 -4.37 -7.18 -2.02
N ALA A 160 -4.29 -8.21 -1.17
CA ALA A 160 -3.29 -8.26 -0.10
C ALA A 160 -1.84 -8.24 -0.62
N GLN A 161 -1.55 -8.97 -1.70
CA GLN A 161 -0.23 -8.94 -2.36
C GLN A 161 0.12 -7.53 -2.86
N THR A 162 -0.83 -6.84 -3.48
CA THR A 162 -0.61 -5.45 -3.94
C THR A 162 -0.44 -4.47 -2.77
N VAL A 163 -1.13 -4.66 -1.64
CA VAL A 163 -0.88 -3.87 -0.42
C VAL A 163 0.51 -4.16 0.16
N GLN A 164 0.98 -5.40 0.09
CA GLN A 164 2.34 -5.77 0.50
C GLN A 164 3.40 -5.09 -0.37
N GLU A 165 3.22 -5.09 -1.69
CA GLU A 165 4.10 -4.35 -2.62
C GLU A 165 4.14 -2.86 -2.27
N LEU A 166 3.00 -2.25 -1.93
CA LEU A 166 2.94 -0.85 -1.47
C LEU A 166 3.72 -0.64 -0.16
N ALA A 167 3.64 -1.58 0.78
CA ALA A 167 4.39 -1.51 2.04
C ALA A 167 5.91 -1.59 1.83
N LEU A 168 6.36 -2.39 0.86
CA LEU A 168 7.77 -2.44 0.48
C LEU A 168 8.24 -1.11 -0.14
N LEU A 169 7.41 -0.45 -0.94
CA LEU A 169 7.73 0.89 -1.45
C LEU A 169 7.80 1.93 -0.33
N MET A 170 6.88 1.89 0.64
CA MET A 170 6.93 2.82 1.78
C MET A 170 8.15 2.55 2.68
N ARG A 171 8.61 1.30 2.78
CA ARG A 171 9.87 0.95 3.43
C ARG A 171 11.08 1.62 2.77
N GLU A 172 11.10 1.70 1.44
CA GLU A 172 12.19 2.38 0.73
C GLU A 172 12.10 3.90 0.86
N LEU A 173 10.89 4.47 0.75
CA LEU A 173 10.66 5.91 0.81
C LEU A 173 10.83 6.51 2.22
N TYR A 174 10.29 5.85 3.24
CA TYR A 174 10.19 6.37 4.60
C TYR A 174 11.05 5.61 5.62
N GLY A 175 11.63 4.47 5.24
CA GLY A 175 12.40 3.62 6.16
C GLY A 175 11.53 2.94 7.21
N ILE A 176 10.22 2.83 6.97
CA ILE A 176 9.24 2.25 7.89
C ILE A 176 8.52 1.12 7.15
N TYR A 177 8.53 -0.08 7.74
CA TYR A 177 7.83 -1.24 7.23
C TYR A 177 6.74 -1.68 8.21
N VAL A 178 5.53 -1.87 7.69
CA VAL A 178 4.38 -2.40 8.43
C VAL A 178 4.14 -3.85 8.01
N THR A 179 3.76 -4.71 8.95
CA THR A 179 3.77 -6.17 8.76
C THR A 179 2.40 -6.75 8.40
N SER A 180 1.32 -6.03 8.70
CA SER A 180 -0.06 -6.46 8.44
C SER A 180 -0.33 -6.86 6.98
N PRO A 181 0.22 -6.20 5.95
CA PRO A 181 0.02 -6.64 4.57
C PRO A 181 0.53 -8.06 4.30
N GLU A 182 1.66 -8.45 4.89
CA GLU A 182 2.21 -9.79 4.79
C GLU A 182 1.32 -10.81 5.52
N GLN A 183 0.86 -10.47 6.73
CA GLN A 183 -0.08 -11.31 7.48
C GLN A 183 -1.39 -11.53 6.71
N LEU A 184 -1.91 -10.50 6.02
CA LEU A 184 -3.09 -10.64 5.16
C LEU A 184 -2.84 -11.60 3.99
N VAL A 185 -1.66 -11.56 3.37
CA VAL A 185 -1.29 -12.52 2.32
C VAL A 185 -1.29 -13.95 2.87
N GLU A 186 -0.68 -14.18 4.04
CA GLU A 186 -0.66 -15.49 4.68
C GLU A 186 -2.08 -16.01 4.94
N LEU A 187 -2.94 -15.17 5.52
CA LEU A 187 -4.34 -15.52 5.84
C LEU A 187 -5.18 -15.89 4.61
N PHE A 188 -4.96 -15.27 3.45
CA PHE A 188 -5.70 -15.60 2.23
C PHE A 188 -5.05 -16.69 1.37
N SER A 189 -3.82 -17.06 1.68
CA SER A 189 -3.08 -18.12 1.00
C SER A 189 -3.41 -19.53 1.52
N SER A 190 -3.79 -19.64 2.79
CA SER A 190 -4.27 -20.87 3.44
C SER A 190 -5.67 -21.27 2.97
#